data_AF-A0A4Y2H374-F1
#
_entry.id   AF-A0A4Y2H374-F1
#
_cell.length_a   1.000
_cell.length_b   1.000
_cell.length_c   1.000
_cell.angle_alpha   90.00
_cell.angle_beta   90.00
_cell.angle_gamma   90.00
#
_symmetry.space_group_name_H-M   'P 1'
#
loop_
_entity.id
_entity.type
_entity.pdbx_description
1 polymer ?
#
loop_
_entity_poly.entity_id
_entity_poly.type
_entity_poly.pdbx_seq_one_letter_code
_entity_poly.pdbx_strand_id
1 'polypeptide(L)'
;MNPFLYKDEPNGNFALISDTGYMNSHLFIDCLKHFVKHAKPSAEDPVLLIADNHTSHCSLPAVLFCRENHIPFLTLLTHATAVG
;
A
#
# COMPACT_ATOMS: atom_id res chain seq x y z
N MET A 1 13.47 -16.21 9.40
CA MET A 1 12.01 -16.02 9.52
C MET A 1 11.55 -16.62 10.83
N ASN A 2 10.84 -15.87 11.68
CA ASN A 2 10.31 -16.39 12.94
C ASN A 2 8.85 -16.84 12.73
N PRO A 3 8.53 -18.15 12.79
CA PRO A 3 7.19 -18.65 12.54
C PRO A 3 6.14 -18.21 13.59
N PHE A 4 6.54 -17.54 14.67
CA PHE A 4 5.62 -17.06 15.71
C PHE A 4 4.87 -15.76 15.35
N LEU A 5 5.24 -15.04 14.28
CA LEU A 5 4.60 -13.76 13.96
C LEU A 5 3.18 -13.86 13.38
N TYR A 6 2.77 -15.04 12.92
CA TYR A 6 1.46 -15.27 12.28
C TYR A 6 0.64 -16.35 12.97
N LYS A 7 1.12 -16.81 14.12
CA LYS A 7 0.42 -17.80 14.92
C LYS A 7 -0.80 -17.08 15.48
N ASP A 8 -1.99 -17.49 15.03
CA ASP A 8 -3.31 -16.97 15.44
C ASP A 8 -3.89 -15.79 14.63
N GLU A 9 -3.43 -15.57 13.39
CA GLU A 9 -4.02 -14.52 12.54
C GLU A 9 -5.44 -14.85 12.02
N PRO A 10 -6.39 -13.89 12.04
CA PRO A 10 -7.71 -14.07 11.46
C PRO A 10 -7.64 -14.38 9.96
N ASN A 11 -8.54 -15.22 9.47
CA ASN A 11 -8.68 -15.51 8.04
C ASN A 11 -8.90 -14.20 7.26
N GLY A 12 -7.95 -13.87 6.37
CA GLY A 12 -7.98 -12.65 5.56
C GLY A 12 -6.78 -11.73 5.79
N ASN A 13 -5.93 -12.00 6.78
CA ASN A 13 -4.74 -11.19 7.00
C ASN A 13 -3.70 -11.39 5.88
N PHE A 14 -3.18 -10.28 5.34
CA PHE A 14 -2.15 -10.27 4.32
C PHE A 14 -0.81 -9.83 4.92
N ALA A 15 -0.08 -10.83 5.37
CA ALA A 15 1.23 -10.71 5.96
C ALA A 15 2.31 -10.42 4.90
N LEU A 16 2.73 -9.16 4.78
CA LEU A 16 3.89 -8.77 3.97
C LEU A 16 5.01 -8.27 4.88
N ILE A 17 6.02 -9.11 5.10
CA ILE A 17 7.22 -8.75 5.87
C ILE A 17 8.42 -8.79 4.93
N SER A 18 9.15 -7.67 4.86
CA SER A 18 10.47 -7.66 4.22
C SER A 18 11.53 -8.18 5.18
N ASP A 19 12.64 -8.67 4.61
CA ASP A 19 13.79 -9.12 5.41
C ASP A 19 14.39 -7.99 6.28
N THR A 20 14.11 -6.72 5.95
CA THR A 20 14.57 -5.55 6.69
C THR A 20 13.54 -4.98 7.68
N GLY A 21 12.30 -5.47 7.65
CA GLY A 21 11.17 -4.90 8.41
C GLY A 21 10.59 -3.60 7.83
N TYR A 22 11.16 -3.06 6.74
CA TYR A 22 10.68 -1.86 6.07
C TYR A 22 9.90 -2.17 4.79
N MET A 23 8.94 -1.31 4.43
CA MET A 23 8.22 -1.46 3.17
C MET A 23 9.14 -1.26 1.97
N ASN A 24 9.04 -2.13 0.97
CA ASN A 24 9.73 -1.99 -0.31
C ASN A 24 8.72 -1.91 -1.47
N SER A 25 9.18 -1.49 -2.65
CA SER A 25 8.29 -1.25 -3.79
C SER A 25 7.55 -2.50 -4.27
N HIS A 26 8.15 -3.70 -4.14
CA HIS A 26 7.52 -4.96 -4.54
C HIS A 26 6.38 -5.34 -3.60
N LEU A 27 6.64 -5.29 -2.28
CA LEU A 27 5.63 -5.54 -1.25
C LEU A 27 4.51 -4.51 -1.33
N PHE A 28 4.83 -3.25 -1.65
CA PHE A 28 3.80 -2.22 -1.81
C PHE A 28 2.83 -2.52 -2.96
N ILE A 29 3.30 -3.06 -4.09
CA ILE A 29 2.41 -3.51 -5.17
C ILE A 29 1.50 -4.64 -4.71
N ASP A 30 2.01 -5.58 -3.93
CA ASP A 30 1.19 -6.67 -3.39
C ASP A 30 0.14 -6.16 -2.38
N CYS A 31 0.49 -5.15 -1.56
CA CYS A 31 -0.50 -4.41 -0.77
C CYS A 31 -1.58 -3.79 -1.66
N LEU A 32 -1.22 -3.16 -2.78
CA LEU A 32 -2.19 -2.54 -3.70
C LEU A 32 -3.12 -3.56 -4.35
N LYS A 33 -2.62 -4.75 -4.72
CA LYS A 33 -3.47 -5.84 -5.24
C LYS A 33 -4.46 -6.32 -4.19
N HIS A 34 -4.00 -6.50 -2.94
CA HIS A 34 -4.87 -6.85 -1.83
C HIS A 34 -5.91 -5.74 -1.61
N PHE A 35 -5.50 -4.47 -1.62
CA PHE A 35 -6.39 -3.33 -1.50
C PHE A 35 -7.49 -3.34 -2.57
N VAL A 36 -7.16 -3.50 -3.86
CA VAL A 36 -8.15 -3.57 -4.95
C VAL A 36 -9.14 -4.71 -4.74
N LYS A 37 -8.67 -5.90 -4.31
CA LYS A 37 -9.52 -7.06 -4.07
C LYS A 37 -10.62 -6.77 -3.03
N HIS A 38 -10.31 -5.96 -2.02
CA HIS A 38 -11.20 -5.69 -0.90
C HIS A 38 -11.99 -4.38 -1.07
N ALA A 39 -11.34 -3.29 -1.46
CA ALA A 39 -11.94 -1.97 -1.66
C ALA A 39 -12.76 -1.87 -2.97
N LYS A 40 -12.42 -2.68 -3.99
CA LYS A 40 -13.12 -2.75 -5.29
C LYS A 40 -13.37 -1.37 -5.94
N PRO A 41 -12.33 -0.52 -6.08
CA PRO A 41 -12.47 0.77 -6.75
C PRO A 41 -12.95 0.60 -8.19
N SER A 42 -13.74 1.57 -8.65
CA SER A 42 -14.26 1.62 -10.02
C SER A 42 -14.25 3.05 -10.56
N ALA A 43 -14.55 3.23 -11.84
CA ALA A 43 -14.64 4.57 -12.42
C ALA A 43 -15.80 5.39 -11.84
N GLU A 44 -16.90 4.71 -11.47
CA GLU A 44 -18.11 5.30 -10.89
C GLU A 44 -17.99 5.50 -9.37
N ASP A 45 -17.17 4.68 -8.70
CA ASP A 45 -16.89 4.74 -7.26
C ASP A 45 -15.37 4.62 -7.00
N PRO A 46 -14.60 5.70 -7.21
CA PRO A 46 -13.15 5.68 -7.04
C PRO A 46 -12.76 5.75 -5.56
N VAL A 47 -11.70 5.04 -5.20
CA VAL A 47 -11.18 5.05 -3.82
C VAL A 47 -9.84 5.79 -3.78
N LEU A 48 -9.80 6.91 -3.05
CA LEU A 48 -8.59 7.72 -2.87
C LEU A 48 -7.57 6.98 -1.98
N LEU A 49 -6.36 6.79 -2.49
CA LEU A 49 -5.22 6.31 -1.72
C LEU A 49 -4.31 7.48 -1.35
N ILE A 50 -4.14 7.69 -0.04
CA ILE A 50 -3.20 8.66 0.51
C ILE A 50 -2.00 7.91 1.10
N ALA A 51 -0.80 8.20 0.61
CA ALA A 51 0.44 7.61 1.10
C ALA A 51 1.43 8.71 1.52
N ASP A 52 2.37 8.38 2.40
CA ASP A 52 3.53 9.25 2.62
C ASP A 52 4.44 9.23 1.36
N ASN A 53 5.23 10.28 1.16
CA ASN A 53 6.13 10.40 -0.01
C ASN A 53 7.42 9.58 0.15
N HIS A 54 7.38 8.42 0.84
CA HIS A 54 8.52 7.52 0.84
C HIS A 54 8.73 6.91 -0.55
N THR A 55 9.98 6.77 -0.98
CA THR A 55 10.37 6.39 -2.35
C THR A 55 9.82 5.03 -2.79
N SER A 56 9.49 4.13 -1.86
CA SER A 56 8.82 2.86 -2.15
C SER A 56 7.37 3.03 -2.64
N HIS A 57 6.67 4.07 -2.17
CA HIS A 57 5.27 4.34 -2.52
C HIS A 57 5.13 5.08 -3.86
N CYS A 58 6.16 5.81 -4.28
CA CYS A 58 6.18 6.59 -5.52
C CYS A 58 6.81 5.84 -6.70
N SER A 59 6.95 4.51 -6.62
CA SER A 59 7.52 3.74 -7.73
C SER A 59 6.63 3.77 -8.97
N LEU A 60 7.22 3.84 -10.17
CA LEU A 60 6.48 3.88 -11.43
C LEU A 60 5.46 2.73 -11.57
N PRO A 61 5.79 1.47 -11.22
CA PRO A 61 4.82 0.38 -11.28
C PRO A 61 3.62 0.57 -10.35
N ALA A 62 3.82 1.14 -9.15
CA ALA A 62 2.74 1.41 -8.22
C ALA A 62 1.81 2.52 -8.75
N VAL A 63 2.37 3.58 -9.32
CA VAL A 63 1.59 4.68 -9.91
C VAL A 63 0.76 4.19 -11.11
N LEU A 64 1.36 3.37 -11.98
CA LEU A 64 0.65 2.78 -13.12
C LEU A 64 -0.49 1.86 -12.65
N PHE A 65 -0.22 1.01 -11.66
CA PHE A 65 -1.22 0.11 -11.09
C PHE A 65 -2.41 0.88 -10.50
N CYS A 66 -2.16 1.93 -9.71
CA CYS A 66 -3.21 2.77 -9.15
C CYS A 66 -4.08 3.41 -10.25
N ARG A 67 -3.43 3.95 -11.30
CA ARG A 67 -4.15 4.56 -12.43
C ARG A 67 -5.04 3.57 -13.16
N GLU A 68 -4.54 2.36 -13.42
CA GLU A 68 -5.29 1.30 -14.11
C GLU A 68 -6.49 0.77 -13.30
N ASN A 69 -6.43 0.88 -11.96
CA ASN A 69 -7.47 0.39 -11.06
C ASN A 69 -8.37 1.50 -10.50
N HIS A 70 -8.41 2.68 -11.13
CA HIS A 70 -9.25 3.82 -10.69
C HIS A 70 -9.00 4.24 -9.24
N ILE A 71 -7.73 4.22 -8.83
CA ILE A 71 -7.28 4.68 -7.51
C ILE A 71 -6.58 6.03 -7.71
N PRO A 72 -7.24 7.16 -7.41
CA PRO A 72 -6.55 8.44 -7.28
C PRO A 72 -5.46 8.29 -6.22
N PHE A 73 -4.22 8.66 -6.56
CA PHE A 73 -3.07 8.50 -5.68
C PHE A 73 -2.53 9.87 -5.27
N LEU A 74 -2.58 10.16 -3.97
CA LEU A 74 -2.08 11.40 -3.38
C LEU A 74 -0.93 11.09 -2.42
N THR A 75 0.22 11.72 -2.65
CA THR A 75 1.38 11.62 -1.78
C THR A 75 1.50 12.86 -0.90
N LEU A 76 1.62 12.67 0.42
CA LEU A 76 1.89 13.77 1.34
C LEU A 76 3.32 14.28 1.14
N LEU A 77 3.51 15.60 1.02
CA LEU A 77 4.84 16.20 0.88
C LEU A 77 5.76 15.72 2.01
N THR A 78 6.96 15.27 1.67
CA THR A 78 8.02 14.95 2.65
C THR A 78 8.18 16.16 3.57
N HIS A 79 8.03 15.93 4.88
CA HIS A 79 8.11 16.92 5.98
C HIS A 79 6.81 17.63 6.41
N ALA A 80 5.62 17.15 6.05
CA ALA A 80 4.38 17.56 6.72
C ALA A 80 4.20 16.85 8.09
N THR A 81 5.20 16.89 8.96
CA THR A 81 4.95 16.81 10.40
C THR A 81 4.39 18.17 10.77
N ALA A 82 3.10 18.25 11.08
CA ALA A 82 2.56 19.47 11.69
C ALA A 82 3.32 19.69 13.00
N VAL A 83 4.26 20.64 13.00
CA VAL A 83 4.76 21.25 14.23
C VAL A 83 3.61 22.13 14.71
N GLY A 84 2.77 21.55 15.56
CA GLY A 84 1.85 22.29 16.42
C GLY A 84 2.54 22.71 17.71
#